data_AF-A0AAD5YDF7-F1
#
_entry.id   AF-A0AAD5YDF7-F1
#
_cell.length_a   1.000
_cell.length_b   1.000
_cell.length_c   1.000
_cell.angle_alpha   90.00
_cell.angle_beta   90.00
_cell.angle_gamma   90.00
#
_symmetry.space_group_name_H-M   'P 1'
#
loop_
_entity.id
_entity.type
_entity.pdbx_description
1 polymer ?
#
loop_
_entity_poly.entity_id
_entity_poly.type
_entity_poly.pdbx_seq_one_letter_code
_entity_poly.pdbx_strand_id
1 'polypeptide(L)'
;MPPKSTPPPSSQLGVEIPFNNPHALSVSLPTWSDTVGWASGDEKIVNAMSTGYPRFFVHRKIQKLGELCMQRIGVVDRLAFVFPTARIAGECISYLKSFTQESEHSSLHTYSVYLPLPSCRRISFGRHHLEVHIVTYPLELRRLAKSFWTHTGMGVSSRYAEVCLSVFPKQGIDLNACLCGGLNIDSDPNMQATTLALRHRIATLCVYGKLPHPGSPCVNGVDSGPPISQSDVFLFPTGMSAIWHAYQLAMKLRPGFKSVCFGFPYTDTVKILEKWGPGCIFYGDHPDANLAAFEQALTSLGSCSTAPPVSALFCECPSNPLLQTPNLPRLRQLADKYGFLIVIDDTIGNFVNVNTIQYVDVVATSLSKLFSGNADVMGGRYEEFYLTCYSNLRRN
;
A
#
# COMPACT_ATOMS: atom_id res chain seq x y z
N MET A 1 16.78 34.12 33.85
CA MET A 1 16.04 33.17 32.99
C MET A 1 17.06 32.48 32.11
N PRO A 2 17.09 31.14 32.01
CA PRO A 2 17.92 30.49 31.00
C PRO A 2 17.47 30.98 29.62
N PRO A 3 18.40 31.13 28.66
CA PRO A 3 18.03 31.51 27.30
C PRO A 3 16.99 30.51 26.78
N LYS A 4 15.90 31.02 26.20
CA LYS A 4 14.93 30.17 25.49
C LYS A 4 15.72 29.42 24.43
N SER A 5 15.86 28.11 24.59
CA SER A 5 16.45 27.24 23.58
C SER A 5 15.74 27.51 22.25
N THR A 6 16.49 27.76 21.19
CA THR A 6 15.91 27.78 19.84
C THR A 6 15.15 26.47 19.66
N PRO A 7 13.85 26.52 19.37
CA PRO A 7 13.08 25.29 19.19
C PRO A 7 13.67 24.54 17.99
N PRO A 8 13.66 23.19 18.01
CA PRO A 8 14.30 22.40 16.98
C PRO A 8 13.70 22.74 15.60
N PRO A 9 14.46 22.65 14.50
CA PRO A 9 13.95 22.96 13.16
C PRO A 9 12.62 22.26 12.80
N SER A 10 12.38 21.07 13.38
CA SER A 10 11.12 20.33 13.27
C SER A 10 9.90 20.99 13.94
N SER A 11 10.06 22.14 14.59
CA SER A 11 8.96 22.93 15.17
C SER A 11 8.48 24.05 14.24
N GLN A 12 9.11 24.25 13.08
CA GLN A 12 8.67 25.22 12.09
C GLN A 12 7.61 24.61 11.19
N LEU A 13 6.54 25.36 10.89
CA LEU A 13 5.48 24.92 9.99
C LEU A 13 6.03 24.47 8.64
N GLY A 14 5.58 23.31 8.18
CA GLY A 14 5.87 22.82 6.85
C GLY A 14 7.25 22.19 6.68
N VAL A 15 8.09 22.19 7.71
CA VAL A 15 9.40 21.52 7.68
C VAL A 15 9.24 20.01 7.76
N GLU A 16 10.05 19.28 7.00
CA GLU A 16 10.02 17.82 6.96
C GLU A 16 10.43 17.17 8.28
N ILE A 17 9.83 16.02 8.55
CA ILE A 17 10.15 15.17 9.70
C ILE A 17 10.43 13.75 9.19
N PRO A 18 11.66 13.23 9.35
CA PRO A 18 12.80 13.84 10.05
C PRO A 18 13.43 15.01 9.28
N PHE A 19 14.02 15.96 10.01
CA PHE A 19 14.63 17.17 9.44
C PHE A 19 15.77 16.83 8.48
N ASN A 20 15.90 17.59 7.39
CA ASN A 20 16.94 17.43 6.37
C ASN A 20 16.93 16.04 5.70
N ASN A 21 15.76 15.42 5.62
CA ASN A 21 15.58 14.16 4.90
C ASN A 21 14.74 14.40 3.63
N PRO A 22 15.33 14.31 2.43
CA PRO A 22 14.63 14.57 1.16
C PRO A 22 13.57 13.53 0.80
N HIS A 23 13.38 12.50 1.63
CA HIS A 23 12.38 11.45 1.48
C HIS A 23 11.48 11.28 2.72
N ALA A 24 11.51 12.25 3.64
CA ALA A 24 10.61 12.30 4.78
C ALA A 24 9.14 12.16 4.37
N LEU A 25 8.42 11.36 5.14
CA LEU A 25 7.00 11.06 4.96
C LEU A 25 6.09 11.88 5.88
N SER A 26 6.67 12.68 6.77
CA SER A 26 5.97 13.51 7.72
C SER A 26 6.43 14.96 7.62
N VAL A 27 5.59 15.85 8.13
CA VAL A 27 5.75 17.30 8.06
C VAL A 27 5.29 17.91 9.37
N SER A 28 5.96 18.97 9.80
CA SER A 28 5.62 19.70 11.01
C SER A 28 4.37 20.55 10.83
N LEU A 29 3.39 20.33 11.71
CA LEU A 29 2.22 21.18 11.91
C LEU A 29 2.22 21.59 13.39
N PRO A 30 2.98 22.63 13.77
CA PRO A 30 3.37 22.86 15.17
C PRO A 30 2.22 23.34 16.07
N THR A 31 1.16 23.91 15.50
CA THR A 31 -0.01 24.35 16.25
C THR A 31 -1.28 23.58 15.86
N TRP A 32 -2.28 23.61 16.75
CA TRP A 32 -3.61 23.09 16.43
C TRP A 32 -4.24 23.83 15.24
N SER A 33 -4.01 25.15 15.13
CA SER A 33 -4.47 25.95 13.99
C SER A 33 -3.87 25.47 12.68
N ASP A 34 -2.59 25.10 12.65
CA ASP A 34 -1.94 24.53 11.47
C ASP A 34 -2.57 23.18 11.09
N THR A 35 -2.88 22.36 12.09
CA THR A 35 -3.55 21.06 11.89
C THR A 35 -4.94 21.24 11.28
N VAL A 36 -5.74 22.17 11.82
CA VAL A 36 -7.08 22.51 11.29
C VAL A 36 -6.98 23.11 9.88
N GLY A 37 -6.02 24.02 9.66
CA GLY A 37 -5.78 24.62 8.36
C GLY A 37 -5.38 23.59 7.31
N TRP A 38 -4.51 22.64 7.65
CA TRP A 38 -4.17 21.51 6.79
C TRP A 38 -5.40 20.66 6.47
N ALA A 39 -6.18 20.26 7.49
CA ALA A 39 -7.38 19.44 7.31
C ALA A 39 -8.46 20.13 6.46
N SER A 40 -8.53 21.46 6.51
CA SER A 40 -9.50 22.28 5.77
C SER A 40 -9.00 22.69 4.38
N GLY A 41 -7.73 22.41 4.04
CA GLY A 41 -7.14 22.77 2.76
C GLY A 41 -6.74 24.25 2.63
N ASP A 42 -6.42 24.93 3.74
CA ASP A 42 -5.90 26.30 3.72
C ASP A 42 -4.63 26.38 2.85
N GLU A 43 -4.68 27.20 1.80
CA GLU A 43 -3.60 27.32 0.82
C GLU A 43 -2.28 27.76 1.44
N LYS A 44 -2.29 28.64 2.46
CA LYS A 44 -1.05 29.10 3.11
C LYS A 44 -0.38 27.94 3.84
N ILE A 45 -1.16 27.12 4.52
CA ILE A 45 -0.66 25.94 5.24
C ILE A 45 -0.15 24.89 4.24
N VAL A 46 -0.95 24.55 3.24
CA VAL A 46 -0.58 23.53 2.23
C VAL A 46 0.65 23.95 1.44
N ASN A 47 0.77 25.23 1.06
CA ASN A 47 1.92 25.74 0.32
C ASN A 47 3.20 25.83 1.18
N ALA A 48 3.07 25.98 2.50
CA ALA A 48 4.21 25.96 3.42
C ALA A 48 4.85 24.57 3.54
N MET A 49 4.10 23.49 3.28
CA MET A 49 4.58 22.12 3.44
C MET A 49 5.67 21.76 2.40
N SER A 50 6.86 21.37 2.89
CA SER A 50 7.96 20.87 2.07
C SER A 50 7.66 19.45 1.55
N THR A 51 7.01 18.64 2.38
CA THR A 51 6.61 17.25 2.11
C THR A 51 5.30 16.92 2.83
N GLY A 52 4.87 15.66 2.71
CA GLY A 52 3.80 15.06 3.49
C GLY A 52 3.75 13.57 3.22
N TYR A 53 2.75 12.89 3.76
CA TYR A 53 2.63 11.46 3.55
C TYR A 53 2.34 11.16 2.05
N PRO A 54 3.18 10.37 1.33
CA PRO A 54 3.22 10.39 -0.14
C PRO A 54 1.93 9.99 -0.88
N ARG A 55 1.02 9.26 -0.21
CA ARG A 55 -0.30 8.96 -0.77
C ARG A 55 -1.20 10.20 -0.81
N PHE A 56 -1.12 11.07 0.19
CA PHE A 56 -1.90 12.31 0.28
C PHE A 56 -1.17 13.48 -0.39
N PHE A 57 0.12 13.63 -0.13
CA PHE A 57 0.97 14.66 -0.73
C PHE A 57 1.88 14.01 -1.79
N VAL A 58 1.63 14.26 -3.08
CA VAL A 58 2.52 13.71 -4.12
C VAL A 58 3.86 14.42 -4.01
N HIS A 59 4.93 13.67 -3.76
CA HIS A 59 6.25 14.24 -3.49
C HIS A 59 6.72 15.17 -4.62
N ARG A 60 7.38 16.29 -4.29
CA ARG A 60 7.81 17.30 -5.28
C ARG A 60 8.68 16.73 -6.41
N LYS A 61 9.57 15.76 -6.09
CA LYS A 61 10.36 15.04 -7.11
C LYS A 61 9.50 14.23 -8.08
N ILE A 62 8.40 13.63 -7.60
CA ILE A 62 7.46 12.89 -8.45
C ILE A 62 6.70 13.86 -9.35
N GLN A 63 6.24 15.00 -8.80
CA GLN A 63 5.60 16.06 -9.58
C GLN A 63 6.54 16.55 -10.69
N LYS A 64 7.80 16.85 -10.34
CA LYS A 64 8.80 17.31 -11.30
C LYS A 64 9.10 16.29 -12.40
N LEU A 65 9.18 15.00 -12.04
CA LEU A 65 9.32 13.93 -13.02
C LEU A 65 8.11 13.89 -13.97
N GLY A 66 6.90 13.98 -13.43
CA GLY A 66 5.66 14.03 -14.21
C GLY A 66 5.64 15.20 -15.20
N GLU A 67 6.00 16.40 -14.75
CA GLU A 67 6.11 17.60 -15.60
C GLU A 67 7.08 17.37 -16.77
N LEU A 68 8.28 16.87 -16.50
CA LEU A 68 9.29 16.62 -17.54
C LEU A 68 8.86 15.52 -18.51
N CYS A 69 8.21 14.47 -18.01
CA CYS A 69 7.62 13.44 -18.87
C CYS A 69 6.54 14.03 -19.79
N MET A 70 5.62 14.84 -19.25
CA MET A 70 4.56 15.49 -20.03
C MET A 70 5.12 16.42 -21.11
N GLN A 71 6.12 17.23 -20.76
CA GLN A 71 6.85 18.07 -21.72
C GLN A 71 7.50 17.25 -22.83
N ARG A 72 8.12 16.11 -22.48
CA ARG A 72 8.76 15.21 -23.45
C ARG A 72 7.76 14.53 -24.39
N ILE A 73 6.59 14.16 -23.90
CA ILE A 73 5.53 13.53 -24.70
C ILE A 73 4.80 14.59 -25.55
N GLY A 74 4.93 15.87 -25.21
CA GLY A 74 4.26 16.97 -25.92
C GLY A 74 2.78 17.08 -25.58
N VAL A 75 2.33 16.56 -24.43
CA VAL A 75 0.95 16.69 -23.97
C VAL A 75 0.82 17.94 -23.12
N VAL A 76 0.00 18.87 -23.61
CA VAL A 76 -0.41 20.09 -22.92
C VAL A 76 -1.86 19.98 -22.43
N ASP A 77 -2.25 20.82 -21.47
CA ASP A 77 -3.63 20.94 -20.96
C ASP A 77 -4.26 19.67 -20.36
N ARG A 78 -3.41 18.75 -19.86
CA ARG A 78 -3.83 17.53 -19.16
C ARG A 78 -3.07 17.37 -17.86
N LEU A 79 -3.70 16.69 -16.89
CA LEU A 79 -3.03 16.24 -15.68
C LEU A 79 -2.44 14.86 -15.88
N ALA A 80 -1.49 14.50 -15.01
CA ALA A 80 -0.83 13.21 -15.08
C ALA A 80 -0.48 12.63 -13.71
N PHE A 81 -0.61 11.31 -13.60
CA PHE A 81 0.08 10.51 -12.59
C PHE A 81 1.13 9.61 -13.24
N VAL A 82 2.19 9.35 -12.49
CA VAL A 82 3.32 8.51 -12.92
C VAL A 82 3.33 7.20 -12.13
N PHE A 83 3.63 6.11 -12.81
CA PHE A 83 3.61 4.75 -12.27
C PHE A 83 4.89 3.99 -12.67
N PRO A 84 5.31 3.02 -11.84
CA PRO A 84 6.56 2.29 -12.08
C PRO A 84 6.44 1.21 -13.15
N THR A 85 5.22 0.80 -13.55
CA THR A 85 4.99 -0.24 -14.55
C THR A 85 3.77 0.07 -15.43
N ALA A 86 3.79 -0.44 -16.66
CA ALA A 86 2.66 -0.32 -17.60
C ALA A 86 1.39 -0.97 -17.04
N ARG A 87 1.55 -2.09 -16.32
CA ARG A 87 0.43 -2.79 -15.68
C ARG A 87 -0.32 -1.88 -14.71
N ILE A 88 0.38 -1.19 -13.81
CA ILE A 88 -0.26 -0.30 -12.82
C ILE A 88 -0.92 0.90 -13.53
N ALA A 89 -0.28 1.45 -14.57
CA ALA A 89 -0.88 2.51 -15.38
C ALA A 89 -2.18 2.04 -16.06
N GLY A 90 -2.20 0.81 -16.58
CA GLY A 90 -3.40 0.18 -17.13
C GLY A 90 -4.50 -0.01 -16.09
N GLU A 91 -4.15 -0.49 -14.89
CA GLU A 91 -5.11 -0.63 -13.78
C GLU A 91 -5.73 0.73 -13.39
N CYS A 92 -4.94 1.82 -13.42
CA CYS A 92 -5.45 3.19 -13.21
C CYS A 92 -6.43 3.61 -14.32
N ILE A 93 -6.12 3.34 -15.59
CA ILE A 93 -7.05 3.61 -16.71
C ILE A 93 -8.35 2.84 -16.56
N SER A 94 -8.28 1.53 -16.29
CA SER A 94 -9.46 0.70 -16.08
C SER A 94 -10.32 1.22 -14.93
N TYR A 95 -9.69 1.70 -13.85
CA TYR A 95 -10.39 2.36 -12.76
C TYR A 95 -11.06 3.65 -13.21
N LEU A 96 -10.38 4.55 -13.92
CA LEU A 96 -11.01 5.79 -14.40
C LEU A 96 -12.21 5.48 -15.30
N LYS A 97 -12.06 4.54 -16.23
CA LYS A 97 -13.10 4.11 -17.16
C LYS A 97 -14.34 3.55 -16.47
N SER A 98 -14.21 2.90 -15.32
CA SER A 98 -15.37 2.36 -14.60
C SER A 98 -16.24 3.42 -13.94
N PHE A 99 -15.79 4.68 -13.89
CA PHE A 99 -16.55 5.81 -13.32
C PHE A 99 -16.84 6.91 -14.36
N THR A 100 -16.54 6.68 -15.64
CA THR A 100 -16.77 7.62 -16.74
C THR A 100 -17.56 6.98 -17.86
N GLN A 101 -18.27 7.78 -18.65
CA GLN A 101 -18.98 7.29 -19.84
C GLN A 101 -17.99 6.87 -20.93
N GLU A 102 -18.41 5.96 -21.81
CA GLU A 102 -17.58 5.43 -22.89
C GLU A 102 -17.07 6.54 -23.85
N SER A 103 -17.88 7.59 -24.06
CA SER A 103 -17.51 8.77 -24.84
C SER A 103 -16.28 9.51 -24.27
N GLU A 104 -16.09 9.46 -22.96
CA GLU A 104 -14.98 10.11 -22.25
C GLU A 104 -13.68 9.28 -22.28
N HIS A 105 -13.75 8.00 -22.67
CA HIS A 105 -12.59 7.09 -22.62
C HIS A 105 -11.47 7.49 -23.58
N SER A 106 -11.82 8.14 -24.69
CA SER A 106 -10.88 8.71 -25.66
C SER A 106 -10.01 9.83 -25.06
N SER A 107 -10.40 10.37 -23.90
CA SER A 107 -9.67 11.43 -23.21
C SER A 107 -8.58 10.89 -22.25
N LEU A 108 -8.53 9.57 -22.03
CA LEU A 108 -7.64 8.90 -21.10
C LEU A 108 -6.51 8.19 -21.86
N HIS A 109 -5.26 8.51 -21.56
CA HIS A 109 -4.12 7.96 -22.30
C HIS A 109 -3.03 7.44 -21.38
N THR A 110 -2.27 6.46 -21.90
CA THR A 110 -1.05 5.97 -21.27
C THR A 110 0.14 6.21 -22.17
N TYR A 111 1.24 6.67 -21.58
CA TYR A 111 2.52 6.82 -22.27
C TYR A 111 3.62 6.15 -21.46
N SER A 112 4.69 5.74 -22.13
CA SER A 112 5.88 5.19 -21.48
C SER A 112 7.09 6.02 -21.86
N VAL A 113 7.88 6.42 -20.87
CA VAL A 113 9.15 7.12 -21.03
C VAL A 113 10.26 6.22 -20.53
N TYR A 114 11.23 5.98 -21.40
CA TYR A 114 12.41 5.17 -21.12
C TYR A 114 13.62 6.07 -20.88
N LEU A 115 14.34 5.86 -19.78
CA LEU A 115 15.50 6.65 -19.39
C LEU A 115 16.75 5.76 -19.29
N PRO A 116 17.94 6.28 -19.62
CA PRO A 116 19.17 5.49 -19.51
C PRO A 116 19.45 5.11 -18.06
N LEU A 117 20.15 3.99 -17.84
CA LEU A 117 20.63 3.62 -16.51
C LEU A 117 21.78 4.54 -16.06
N PRO A 118 21.85 4.90 -14.76
CA PRO A 118 22.98 5.66 -14.23
C PRO A 118 24.32 4.93 -14.45
N SER A 119 25.37 5.66 -14.85
CA SER A 119 26.70 5.12 -15.14
C SER A 119 27.29 4.30 -13.98
N CYS A 120 26.95 4.64 -12.73
CA CYS A 120 27.39 3.98 -11.50
C CYS A 120 26.52 2.79 -11.06
N ARG A 121 25.45 2.45 -11.79
CA ARG A 121 24.56 1.31 -11.52
C ARG A 121 24.53 0.31 -12.67
N ARG A 122 25.60 0.27 -13.46
CA ARG A 122 25.65 -0.38 -14.78
C ARG A 122 25.60 -1.91 -14.79
N ILE A 123 25.57 -2.60 -13.66
CA ILE A 123 25.53 -4.07 -13.65
C ILE A 123 24.67 -4.52 -12.47
N SER A 124 23.35 -4.59 -12.67
CA SER A 124 22.49 -5.30 -11.70
C SER A 124 21.12 -5.68 -12.27
N PHE A 125 20.49 -4.87 -13.13
CA PHE A 125 19.04 -4.95 -13.28
C PHE A 125 18.46 -5.90 -14.33
N GLY A 126 19.26 -6.52 -15.21
CA GLY A 126 18.72 -7.12 -16.45
C GLY A 126 17.92 -6.14 -17.33
N ARG A 127 17.87 -4.86 -16.92
CA ARG A 127 17.23 -3.71 -17.57
C ARG A 127 18.25 -3.02 -18.44
N HIS A 128 17.82 -2.60 -19.61
CA HIS A 128 18.60 -1.67 -20.43
C HIS A 128 18.26 -0.20 -20.13
N HIS A 129 17.16 0.05 -19.40
CA HIS A 129 16.63 1.39 -19.10
C HIS A 129 15.79 1.42 -17.81
N LEU A 130 15.56 2.62 -17.28
CA LEU A 130 14.48 2.90 -16.33
C LEU A 130 13.19 3.16 -17.10
N GLU A 131 12.05 2.81 -16.52
CA GLU A 131 10.74 3.03 -17.12
C GLU A 131 9.90 3.95 -16.25
N VAL A 132 9.18 4.88 -16.88
CA VAL A 132 8.16 5.71 -16.23
C VAL A 132 6.91 5.62 -17.08
N HIS A 133 5.80 5.20 -16.48
CA HIS A 133 4.52 5.06 -17.16
C HIS A 133 3.56 6.16 -16.72
N ILE A 134 3.05 6.94 -17.65
CA ILE A 134 2.27 8.15 -17.40
C ILE A 134 0.81 7.86 -17.76
N VAL A 135 -0.11 8.17 -16.86
CA VAL A 135 -1.55 8.17 -17.14
C VAL A 135 -2.00 9.63 -17.21
N THR A 136 -2.49 10.06 -18.37
CA THR A 136 -3.02 11.41 -18.57
C THR A 136 -4.55 11.42 -18.56
N TYR A 137 -5.12 12.48 -17.99
CA TYR A 137 -6.56 12.64 -17.81
C TYR A 137 -6.97 14.12 -17.75
N PRO A 138 -8.25 14.46 -18.06
CA PRO A 138 -8.81 15.80 -17.91
C PRO A 138 -8.78 16.33 -16.46
N LEU A 139 -8.80 17.66 -16.28
CA LEU A 139 -8.78 18.31 -14.95
C LEU A 139 -9.93 17.84 -14.04
N GLU A 140 -11.08 17.59 -14.64
CA GLU A 140 -12.34 17.16 -13.99
C GLU A 140 -12.16 15.83 -13.26
N LEU A 141 -11.30 14.94 -13.79
CA LEU A 141 -11.03 13.62 -13.19
C LEU A 141 -9.93 13.66 -12.12
N ARG A 142 -9.39 14.83 -11.76
CA ARG A 142 -8.31 14.97 -10.78
C ARG A 142 -8.58 14.25 -9.46
N ARG A 143 -9.78 14.41 -8.91
CA ARG A 143 -10.16 13.77 -7.64
C ARG A 143 -10.26 12.25 -7.77
N LEU A 144 -10.82 11.77 -8.87
CA LEU A 144 -10.96 10.34 -9.14
C LEU A 144 -9.59 9.68 -9.35
N ALA A 145 -8.74 10.24 -10.21
CA ALA A 145 -7.38 9.76 -10.44
C ALA A 145 -6.54 9.78 -9.15
N LYS A 146 -6.67 10.86 -8.35
CA LYS A 146 -6.01 10.96 -7.04
C LYS A 146 -6.50 9.87 -6.09
N SER A 147 -7.76 9.47 -6.15
CA SER A 147 -8.28 8.38 -5.32
C SER A 147 -7.66 7.02 -5.66
N PHE A 148 -7.36 6.73 -6.94
CA PHE A 148 -6.59 5.55 -7.31
C PHE A 148 -5.19 5.58 -6.69
N TRP A 149 -4.47 6.70 -6.87
CA TRP A 149 -3.14 6.92 -6.29
C TRP A 149 -3.14 6.71 -4.78
N THR A 150 -4.10 7.35 -4.10
CA THR A 150 -4.21 7.33 -2.64
C THR A 150 -4.54 5.93 -2.15
N HIS A 151 -5.62 5.31 -2.62
CA HIS A 151 -6.09 4.06 -2.03
C HIS A 151 -5.22 2.86 -2.40
N THR A 152 -4.72 2.76 -3.64
CA THR A 152 -3.87 1.62 -4.03
C THR A 152 -2.43 1.77 -3.54
N GLY A 153 -1.93 3.00 -3.40
CA GLY A 153 -0.55 3.27 -3.00
C GLY A 153 0.51 2.70 -3.95
N MET A 154 0.19 2.51 -5.24
CA MET A 154 1.06 1.88 -6.25
C MET A 154 1.85 2.87 -7.13
N GLY A 155 1.82 4.16 -6.79
CA GLY A 155 2.57 5.20 -7.50
C GLY A 155 4.10 5.03 -7.39
N VAL A 156 4.85 5.74 -8.24
CA VAL A 156 6.32 5.78 -8.11
C VAL A 156 6.76 6.38 -6.77
N SER A 157 7.88 5.90 -6.25
CA SER A 157 8.47 6.43 -5.01
C SER A 157 9.30 7.70 -5.27
N SER A 158 9.52 8.50 -4.22
CA SER A 158 10.37 9.70 -4.29
C SER A 158 11.83 9.37 -4.62
N ARG A 159 12.34 8.22 -4.16
CA ARG A 159 13.69 7.71 -4.48
C ARG A 159 13.80 7.25 -5.94
N TYR A 160 12.79 6.56 -6.46
CA TYR A 160 12.77 6.20 -7.88
C TYR A 160 12.72 7.46 -8.75
N ALA A 161 11.87 8.42 -8.39
CA ALA A 161 11.79 9.70 -9.08
C ALA A 161 13.11 10.47 -9.05
N GLU A 162 13.82 10.49 -7.92
CA GLU A 162 15.16 11.08 -7.82
C GLU A 162 16.15 10.44 -8.80
N VAL A 163 16.20 9.11 -8.88
CA VAL A 163 17.07 8.41 -9.81
C VAL A 163 16.71 8.76 -11.25
N CYS A 164 15.42 8.71 -11.62
CA CYS A 164 14.96 9.11 -12.95
C CYS A 164 15.34 10.55 -13.30
N LEU A 165 15.19 11.49 -12.37
CA LEU A 165 15.55 12.89 -12.57
C LEU A 165 17.07 13.08 -12.77
N SER A 166 17.90 12.30 -12.10
CA SER A 166 19.37 12.40 -12.23
C SER A 166 19.89 12.03 -13.62
N VAL A 167 19.15 11.20 -14.36
CA VAL A 167 19.47 10.72 -15.70
C VAL A 167 18.53 11.28 -16.77
N PHE A 168 17.59 12.15 -16.39
CA PHE A 168 16.63 12.72 -17.33
C PHE A 168 17.39 13.60 -18.33
N PRO A 169 17.31 13.33 -19.65
CA PRO A 169 18.07 14.07 -20.64
C PRO A 169 17.76 15.55 -20.59
N LYS A 170 18.81 16.38 -20.53
CA LYS A 170 18.65 17.85 -20.46
C LYS A 170 18.25 18.46 -21.81
N GLN A 171 18.47 17.77 -22.94
CA GLN A 171 18.07 18.13 -24.31
C GLN A 171 17.91 16.85 -25.18
N GLY A 172 17.11 16.98 -26.26
CA GLY A 172 16.68 15.98 -27.24
C GLY A 172 17.34 14.60 -27.24
N ILE A 173 16.53 13.55 -27.04
CA ILE A 173 16.87 12.17 -27.41
C ILE A 173 15.66 11.51 -28.08
N ASP A 174 15.97 10.88 -29.22
CA ASP A 174 15.13 10.12 -30.14
C ASP A 174 14.07 9.24 -29.46
N LEU A 175 12.82 9.38 -29.92
CA LEU A 175 11.64 8.65 -29.46
C LEU A 175 11.71 7.15 -29.77
N ASN A 176 12.59 6.73 -30.69
CA ASN A 176 12.66 5.35 -31.18
C ASN A 176 13.77 4.50 -30.53
N ALA A 177 14.59 5.05 -29.63
CA ALA A 177 15.80 4.37 -29.13
C ALA A 177 15.61 3.45 -27.90
N CYS A 178 14.39 3.03 -27.56
CA CYS A 178 14.18 1.99 -26.54
C CYS A 178 13.13 0.99 -27.02
N LEU A 179 13.50 0.22 -28.04
CA LEU A 179 12.79 -0.98 -28.43
C LEU A 179 13.30 -2.18 -27.62
N CYS A 180 12.33 -2.92 -27.11
CA CYS A 180 12.35 -4.34 -26.78
C CYS A 180 13.09 -4.78 -25.51
N GLY A 181 12.31 -5.32 -24.56
CA GLY A 181 12.80 -6.18 -23.48
C GLY A 181 11.90 -6.16 -22.26
N GLY A 182 10.89 -7.04 -22.24
CA GLY A 182 10.09 -7.28 -21.03
C GLY A 182 10.97 -7.75 -19.87
N LEU A 183 10.64 -7.31 -18.65
CA LEU A 183 11.53 -7.41 -17.51
C LEU A 183 11.17 -8.48 -16.50
N ASN A 184 12.19 -9.27 -16.16
CA ASN A 184 12.21 -10.17 -15.02
C ASN A 184 12.96 -9.47 -13.87
N ILE A 185 12.20 -9.00 -12.87
CA ILE A 185 12.71 -8.27 -11.68
C ILE A 185 13.63 -9.17 -10.83
N ASP A 186 13.61 -10.49 -11.08
CA ASP A 186 14.36 -11.52 -10.39
C ASP A 186 15.75 -11.81 -11.03
N SER A 187 16.53 -10.80 -11.41
CA SER A 187 17.87 -11.05 -11.98
C SER A 187 19.03 -10.26 -11.37
N ASP A 188 18.76 -9.37 -10.40
CA ASP A 188 19.81 -8.68 -9.64
C ASP A 188 20.18 -9.46 -8.36
N PRO A 189 21.38 -10.06 -8.26
CA PRO A 189 21.78 -10.83 -7.09
C PRO A 189 21.77 -10.02 -5.79
N ASN A 190 22.12 -8.73 -5.84
CA ASN A 190 22.21 -7.88 -4.65
C ASN A 190 20.83 -7.43 -4.16
N MET A 191 19.93 -7.08 -5.08
CA MET A 191 18.56 -6.72 -4.74
C MET A 191 17.75 -7.94 -4.29
N GLN A 192 17.97 -9.10 -4.92
CA GLN A 192 17.43 -10.38 -4.46
C GLN A 192 17.92 -10.70 -3.06
N ALA A 193 19.23 -10.62 -2.81
CA ALA A 193 19.79 -10.86 -1.48
C ALA A 193 19.21 -9.91 -0.42
N THR A 194 19.05 -8.62 -0.74
CA THR A 194 18.45 -7.63 0.18
C THR A 194 16.97 -7.91 0.44
N THR A 195 16.20 -8.19 -0.62
CA THR A 195 14.78 -8.54 -0.53
C THR A 195 14.59 -9.80 0.29
N LEU A 196 15.42 -10.82 0.04
CA LEU A 196 15.42 -12.09 0.75
C LEU A 196 15.80 -11.89 2.22
N ALA A 197 16.81 -11.09 2.51
CA ALA A 197 17.21 -10.76 3.88
C ALA A 197 16.09 -10.03 4.65
N LEU A 198 15.37 -9.11 4.00
CA LEU A 198 14.20 -8.46 4.60
C LEU A 198 13.07 -9.45 4.87
N ARG A 199 12.73 -10.29 3.88
CA ARG A 199 11.70 -11.34 4.05
C ARG A 199 12.07 -12.31 5.17
N HIS A 200 13.32 -12.77 5.20
CA HIS A 200 13.85 -13.63 6.24
C HIS A 200 13.77 -12.98 7.62
N ARG A 201 14.19 -11.71 7.76
CA ARG A 201 14.11 -10.97 9.02
C ARG A 201 12.67 -10.85 9.50
N ILE A 202 11.75 -10.54 8.60
CA ILE A 202 10.33 -10.42 8.92
C ILE A 202 9.76 -11.78 9.38
N ALA A 203 9.97 -12.85 8.60
CA ALA A 203 9.50 -14.19 8.96
C ALA A 203 10.06 -14.64 10.32
N THR A 204 11.35 -14.38 10.58
CA THR A 204 11.99 -14.67 11.87
C THR A 204 11.32 -13.91 13.02
N LEU A 205 11.07 -12.62 12.84
CA LEU A 205 10.44 -11.78 13.87
C LEU A 205 9.01 -12.23 14.20
N CYS A 206 8.23 -12.66 13.19
CA CYS A 206 6.89 -13.19 13.39
C CYS A 206 6.86 -14.49 14.20
N VAL A 207 7.86 -15.37 14.03
CA VAL A 207 7.92 -16.66 14.74
C VAL A 207 8.42 -16.49 16.19
N TYR A 208 9.41 -15.63 16.40
CA TYR A 208 10.16 -15.62 17.67
C TYR A 208 9.82 -14.46 18.61
N GLY A 209 9.11 -13.41 18.15
CA GLY A 209 8.81 -12.22 18.96
C GLY A 209 10.06 -11.45 19.47
N LYS A 210 11.26 -11.95 19.18
CA LYS A 210 12.59 -11.40 19.46
C LYS A 210 13.57 -11.93 18.41
N LEU A 211 14.59 -11.15 18.06
CA LEU A 211 15.74 -11.69 17.31
C LEU A 211 16.37 -12.81 18.15
N PRO A 212 16.73 -13.97 17.58
CA PRO A 212 17.43 -15.01 18.34
C PRO A 212 18.77 -14.43 18.84
N HIS A 213 18.92 -14.29 20.16
CA HIS A 213 20.24 -14.10 20.77
C HIS A 213 20.95 -15.45 20.82
N PRO A 214 22.27 -15.50 20.56
CA PRO A 214 23.05 -16.71 20.80
C PRO A 214 22.91 -17.12 22.27
N GLY A 215 22.26 -18.26 22.55
CA GLY A 215 22.09 -18.80 23.89
C GLY A 215 20.80 -18.45 24.63
N SER A 216 19.80 -17.82 23.99
CA SER A 216 18.47 -17.70 24.63
C SER A 216 17.70 -19.03 24.58
N PRO A 217 17.14 -19.50 25.72
CA PRO A 217 16.32 -20.71 25.73
C PRO A 217 15.07 -20.47 24.89
N CYS A 218 14.79 -21.42 24.00
CA CYS A 218 13.58 -21.45 23.18
C CYS A 218 12.36 -21.26 24.10
N VAL A 219 11.58 -20.20 23.89
CA VAL A 219 10.25 -20.13 24.50
C VAL A 219 9.36 -21.09 23.71
N ASN A 220 9.51 -22.38 24.00
CA ASN A 220 8.50 -23.38 23.73
C ASN A 220 7.34 -23.05 24.67
N GLY A 221 6.29 -22.42 24.14
CA GLY A 221 5.11 -22.16 24.96
C GLY A 221 4.13 -21.17 24.35
N VAL A 222 3.56 -21.51 23.20
CA VAL A 222 2.12 -21.53 22.83
C VAL A 222 2.10 -22.22 21.47
N ASP A 223 1.20 -23.18 21.24
CA ASP A 223 1.01 -23.87 19.95
C ASP A 223 1.03 -22.88 18.78
N SER A 224 2.21 -22.67 18.23
CA SER A 224 2.51 -21.59 17.29
C SER A 224 1.89 -21.98 15.96
N GLY A 225 1.17 -21.05 15.33
CA GLY A 225 0.63 -21.22 13.97
C GLY A 225 1.67 -21.72 12.96
N PRO A 226 1.26 -21.97 11.70
CA PRO A 226 2.11 -22.62 10.71
C PRO A 226 3.49 -21.96 10.61
N PRO A 227 4.59 -22.75 10.47
CA PRO A 227 5.94 -22.22 10.40
C PRO A 227 6.05 -21.23 9.24
N ILE A 228 6.39 -19.98 9.55
CA ILE A 228 6.50 -18.91 8.56
C ILE A 228 7.88 -18.96 7.95
N SER A 229 7.93 -19.03 6.62
CA SER A 229 9.16 -18.97 5.86
C SER A 229 9.28 -17.64 5.11
N GLN A 230 10.48 -17.34 4.63
CA GLN A 230 10.71 -16.16 3.78
C GLN A 230 9.89 -16.18 2.47
N SER A 231 9.43 -17.35 2.00
CA SER A 231 8.55 -17.44 0.82
C SER A 231 7.11 -17.03 1.09
N ASP A 232 6.71 -16.98 2.37
CA ASP A 232 5.37 -16.58 2.77
C ASP A 232 5.27 -15.05 2.94
N VAL A 233 6.40 -14.33 2.85
CA VAL A 233 6.48 -12.87 3.03
C VAL A 233 6.58 -12.15 1.69
N PHE A 234 5.59 -11.31 1.39
CA PHE A 234 5.55 -10.50 0.19
C PHE A 234 5.74 -9.02 0.54
N LEU A 235 6.59 -8.31 -0.21
CA LEU A 235 6.92 -6.90 0.04
C LEU A 235 6.23 -5.99 -0.98
N PHE A 236 5.69 -4.88 -0.50
CA PHE A 236 4.94 -3.90 -1.27
C PHE A 236 5.50 -2.49 -1.05
N PRO A 237 5.29 -1.57 -2.02
CA PRO A 237 5.78 -0.20 -1.91
C PRO A 237 5.13 0.60 -0.76
N THR A 238 3.92 0.21 -0.32
CA THR A 238 3.19 0.86 0.78
C THR A 238 2.30 -0.15 1.52
N GLY A 239 1.92 0.16 2.77
CA GLY A 239 0.93 -0.65 3.51
C GLY A 239 -0.41 -0.77 2.78
N MET A 240 -0.92 0.32 2.20
CA MET A 240 -2.14 0.26 1.40
C MET A 240 -1.98 -0.58 0.13
N SER A 241 -0.78 -0.64 -0.45
CA SER A 241 -0.52 -1.55 -1.57
C SER A 241 -0.56 -3.01 -1.12
N ALA A 242 -0.14 -3.34 0.09
CA ALA A 242 -0.32 -4.69 0.64
C ALA A 242 -1.81 -5.03 0.82
N ILE A 243 -2.60 -4.11 1.41
CA ILE A 243 -4.06 -4.28 1.57
C ILE A 243 -4.75 -4.40 0.21
N TRP A 244 -4.37 -3.57 -0.76
CA TRP A 244 -4.86 -3.63 -2.14
C TRP A 244 -4.62 -5.01 -2.78
N HIS A 245 -3.41 -5.57 -2.64
CA HIS A 245 -3.10 -6.88 -3.20
C HIS A 245 -3.82 -8.01 -2.45
N ALA A 246 -4.00 -7.92 -1.14
CA ALA A 246 -4.83 -8.86 -0.37
C ALA A 246 -6.30 -8.84 -0.84
N TYR A 247 -6.83 -7.65 -1.12
CA TYR A 247 -8.14 -7.48 -1.75
C TYR A 247 -8.21 -8.09 -3.15
N GLN A 248 -7.21 -7.84 -4.00
CA GLN A 248 -7.16 -8.43 -5.34
C GLN A 248 -7.08 -9.95 -5.30
N LEU A 249 -6.34 -10.52 -4.34
CA LEU A 249 -6.29 -11.96 -4.10
C LEU A 249 -7.67 -12.50 -3.73
N ALA A 250 -8.36 -11.87 -2.78
CA ALA A 250 -9.71 -12.25 -2.37
C ALA A 250 -10.71 -12.20 -3.55
N MET A 251 -10.65 -11.15 -4.37
CA MET A 251 -11.50 -11.00 -5.55
C MET A 251 -11.20 -12.04 -6.63
N LYS A 252 -9.96 -12.45 -6.81
CA LYS A 252 -9.59 -13.51 -7.75
C LYS A 252 -10.04 -14.88 -7.28
N LEU A 253 -9.89 -15.17 -5.99
CA LEU A 253 -10.31 -16.45 -5.41
C LEU A 253 -11.83 -16.57 -5.35
N ARG A 254 -12.55 -15.44 -5.19
CA ARG A 254 -14.01 -15.38 -5.00
C ARG A 254 -14.61 -14.19 -5.73
N PRO A 255 -14.67 -14.23 -7.06
CA PRO A 255 -15.23 -13.15 -7.87
C PRO A 255 -16.73 -13.00 -7.61
N GLY A 256 -17.24 -11.77 -7.67
CA GLY A 256 -18.67 -11.48 -7.57
C GLY A 256 -19.24 -11.37 -6.15
N PHE A 257 -18.48 -11.74 -5.11
CA PHE A 257 -18.90 -11.61 -3.71
C PHE A 257 -18.38 -10.32 -3.06
N LYS A 258 -19.22 -9.69 -2.22
CA LYS A 258 -18.82 -8.53 -1.42
C LYS A 258 -17.77 -8.91 -0.38
N SER A 259 -16.89 -7.97 -0.04
CA SER A 259 -16.02 -8.08 1.12
C SER A 259 -16.66 -7.43 2.34
N VAL A 260 -16.28 -7.88 3.53
CA VAL A 260 -16.71 -7.34 4.81
C VAL A 260 -15.61 -6.44 5.36
N CYS A 261 -15.97 -5.25 5.80
CA CYS A 261 -15.12 -4.42 6.66
C CYS A 261 -15.66 -4.50 8.09
N PHE A 262 -14.88 -5.07 9.00
CA PHE A 262 -15.31 -5.39 10.36
C PHE A 262 -14.55 -4.56 11.40
N GLY A 263 -15.30 -3.84 12.23
CA GLY A 263 -14.79 -2.80 13.12
C GLY A 263 -14.54 -1.48 12.39
N PHE A 264 -13.68 -0.65 12.98
CA PHE A 264 -13.31 0.66 12.45
C PHE A 264 -11.85 0.68 11.97
N PRO A 265 -11.50 -0.02 10.87
CA PRO A 265 -10.16 0.04 10.32
C PRO A 265 -9.92 1.37 9.60
N TYR A 266 -8.68 1.60 9.21
CA TYR A 266 -8.21 2.76 8.49
C TYR A 266 -9.09 3.05 7.27
N THR A 267 -9.52 4.30 7.15
CA THR A 267 -10.58 4.72 6.23
C THR A 267 -10.32 4.32 4.78
N ASP A 268 -9.07 4.34 4.33
CA ASP A 268 -8.74 3.99 2.94
C ASP A 268 -8.95 2.49 2.65
N THR A 269 -8.88 1.62 3.66
CA THR A 269 -9.22 0.18 3.53
C THR A 269 -10.68 0.02 3.13
N VAL A 270 -11.58 0.71 3.82
CA VAL A 270 -13.02 0.73 3.47
C VAL A 270 -13.21 1.24 2.05
N LYS A 271 -12.48 2.29 1.65
CA LYS A 271 -12.56 2.84 0.29
C LYS A 271 -12.10 1.88 -0.79
N ILE A 272 -11.12 1.01 -0.53
CA ILE A 272 -10.78 -0.09 -1.46
C ILE A 272 -11.98 -1.02 -1.64
N LEU A 273 -12.61 -1.44 -0.55
CA LEU A 273 -13.72 -2.41 -0.61
C LEU A 273 -14.99 -1.82 -1.24
N GLU A 274 -15.23 -0.51 -1.08
CA GLU A 274 -16.39 0.17 -1.67
C GLU A 274 -16.24 0.47 -3.16
N LYS A 275 -15.04 0.89 -3.59
CA LYS A 275 -14.83 1.46 -4.94
C LYS A 275 -14.51 0.41 -6.00
N TRP A 276 -14.06 -0.77 -5.59
CA TRP A 276 -13.73 -1.85 -6.51
C TRP A 276 -14.63 -3.06 -6.27
N GLY A 277 -14.85 -3.82 -7.34
CA GLY A 277 -15.59 -5.07 -7.28
C GLY A 277 -17.04 -4.92 -6.81
N PRO A 278 -17.62 -5.95 -6.17
CA PRO A 278 -19.05 -5.98 -5.82
C PRO A 278 -19.49 -5.05 -4.68
N GLY A 279 -18.54 -4.34 -4.05
CA GLY A 279 -18.77 -3.46 -2.91
C GLY A 279 -18.48 -4.08 -1.54
N CYS A 280 -18.79 -3.30 -0.50
CA CYS A 280 -18.46 -3.57 0.90
C CYS A 280 -19.71 -3.78 1.76
N ILE A 281 -19.65 -4.71 2.71
CA ILE A 281 -20.56 -4.80 3.87
C ILE A 281 -19.80 -4.23 5.07
N PHE A 282 -20.30 -3.17 5.69
CA PHE A 282 -19.58 -2.46 6.75
C PHE A 282 -20.23 -2.68 8.12
N TYR A 283 -19.43 -3.16 9.07
CA TYR A 283 -19.78 -3.30 10.49
C TYR A 283 -18.87 -2.39 11.31
N GLY A 284 -19.17 -1.08 11.30
CA GLY A 284 -18.28 -0.02 11.80
C GLY A 284 -18.27 0.22 13.32
N ASP A 285 -19.29 -0.24 14.04
CA ASP A 285 -19.40 -0.07 15.48
C ASP A 285 -18.39 -0.97 16.24
N HIS A 286 -18.46 -0.96 17.58
CA HIS A 286 -17.61 -1.80 18.41
C HIS A 286 -17.63 -3.26 17.89
N PRO A 287 -16.46 -3.86 17.57
CA PRO A 287 -16.41 -5.12 16.83
C PRO A 287 -17.25 -6.24 17.45
N ASP A 288 -17.21 -6.39 18.77
CA ASP A 288 -17.94 -7.46 19.47
C ASP A 288 -19.46 -7.27 19.47
N ALA A 289 -19.95 -6.03 19.38
CA ALA A 289 -21.39 -5.75 19.29
C ALA A 289 -21.97 -6.23 17.94
N ASN A 290 -21.14 -6.27 16.90
CA ASN A 290 -21.54 -6.65 15.55
C ASN A 290 -21.45 -8.15 15.27
N LEU A 291 -20.83 -8.95 16.15
CA LEU A 291 -20.62 -10.39 15.91
C LEU A 291 -21.93 -11.16 15.71
N ALA A 292 -22.93 -10.92 16.57
CA ALA A 292 -24.22 -11.61 16.48
C ALA A 292 -24.97 -11.25 15.19
N ALA A 293 -25.02 -9.95 14.85
CA ALA A 293 -25.64 -9.48 13.62
C ALA A 293 -24.92 -10.00 12.37
N PHE A 294 -23.59 -10.07 12.42
CA PHE A 294 -22.79 -10.62 11.32
C PHE A 294 -23.03 -12.12 11.12
N GLU A 295 -23.05 -12.92 12.20
CA GLU A 295 -23.36 -14.35 12.11
C GLU A 295 -24.79 -14.61 11.58
N GLN A 296 -25.76 -13.79 11.99
CA GLN A 296 -27.11 -13.88 11.45
C GLN A 296 -27.12 -13.59 9.94
N ALA A 297 -26.42 -12.54 9.50
CA ALA A 297 -26.30 -12.22 8.08
C ALA A 297 -25.63 -13.33 7.28
N LEU A 298 -24.54 -13.92 7.80
CA LEU A 298 -23.87 -15.07 7.18
C LEU A 298 -24.81 -16.27 7.05
N THR A 299 -25.65 -16.52 8.06
CA THR A 299 -26.63 -17.61 8.04
C THR A 299 -27.69 -17.39 6.98
N SER A 300 -28.27 -16.19 6.92
CA SER A 300 -29.29 -15.85 5.92
C SER A 300 -28.76 -15.87 4.49
N LEU A 301 -27.53 -15.42 4.27
CA LEU A 301 -26.88 -15.46 2.96
C LEU A 301 -26.47 -16.88 2.56
N GLY A 302 -25.95 -17.66 3.52
CA GLY A 302 -25.50 -19.03 3.31
C GLY A 302 -26.64 -20.04 3.12
N SER A 303 -27.85 -19.78 3.62
CA SER A 303 -29.01 -20.66 3.36
C SER A 303 -29.48 -20.63 1.91
N CYS A 304 -29.09 -19.60 1.14
CA CYS A 304 -29.54 -19.40 -0.24
C CYS A 304 -28.60 -19.97 -1.29
N SER A 305 -27.40 -20.43 -0.90
CA SER A 305 -26.38 -20.92 -1.84
C SER A 305 -25.35 -21.81 -1.14
N THR A 306 -24.80 -22.77 -1.87
CA THR A 306 -23.61 -23.53 -1.42
C THR A 306 -22.32 -22.73 -1.54
N ALA A 307 -22.35 -21.58 -2.23
CA ALA A 307 -21.22 -20.68 -2.31
C ALA A 307 -21.10 -19.83 -1.03
N PRO A 308 -19.88 -19.50 -0.60
CA PRO A 308 -19.68 -18.65 0.57
C PRO A 308 -20.35 -17.28 0.45
N PRO A 309 -20.90 -16.76 1.55
CA PRO A 309 -21.75 -15.57 1.53
C PRO A 309 -20.98 -14.27 1.28
N VAL A 310 -19.66 -14.27 1.49
CA VAL A 310 -18.76 -13.13 1.34
C VAL A 310 -17.40 -13.59 0.80
N SER A 311 -16.64 -12.67 0.18
CA SER A 311 -15.31 -12.98 -0.37
C SER A 311 -14.25 -13.06 0.73
N ALA A 312 -14.11 -11.97 1.50
CA ALA A 312 -13.15 -11.85 2.58
C ALA A 312 -13.65 -10.85 3.63
N LEU A 313 -13.13 -10.96 4.84
CA LEU A 313 -13.31 -10.03 5.95
C LEU A 313 -11.99 -9.29 6.20
N PHE A 314 -12.04 -7.97 6.26
CA PHE A 314 -10.94 -7.08 6.58
C PHE A 314 -11.15 -6.46 7.97
N CYS A 315 -10.14 -6.52 8.83
CA CYS A 315 -10.17 -5.91 10.16
C CYS A 315 -8.77 -5.43 10.60
N GLU A 316 -8.67 -4.77 11.74
CA GLU A 316 -7.41 -4.30 12.33
C GLU A 316 -7.15 -4.92 13.71
N CYS A 317 -5.88 -5.07 14.08
CA CYS A 317 -5.47 -5.46 15.43
C CYS A 317 -4.27 -4.64 15.95
N PRO A 318 -4.52 -3.76 16.94
CA PRO A 318 -5.79 -3.11 17.22
C PRO A 318 -6.10 -2.00 16.20
N SER A 319 -7.33 -1.50 16.19
CA SER A 319 -7.75 -0.44 15.28
C SER A 319 -7.15 0.93 15.60
N ASN A 320 -6.96 1.76 14.58
CA ASN A 320 -6.56 3.17 14.75
C ASN A 320 -7.75 4.12 14.50
N PRO A 321 -8.11 5.03 15.43
CA PRO A 321 -7.44 5.36 16.70
C PRO A 321 -8.02 4.68 17.95
N LEU A 322 -9.08 3.87 17.81
CA LEU A 322 -9.88 3.39 18.95
C LEU A 322 -9.21 2.28 19.76
N LEU A 323 -8.13 1.69 19.24
CA LEU A 323 -7.39 0.58 19.83
C LEU A 323 -8.27 -0.64 20.17
N GLN A 324 -9.30 -0.87 19.38
CA GLN A 324 -10.21 -2.00 19.54
C GLN A 324 -9.71 -3.21 18.73
N THR A 325 -9.89 -4.40 19.27
CA THR A 325 -9.56 -5.66 18.57
C THR A 325 -10.82 -6.51 18.48
N PRO A 326 -11.21 -7.01 17.29
CA PRO A 326 -12.31 -7.96 17.18
C PRO A 326 -11.96 -9.28 17.88
N ASN A 327 -12.97 -10.04 18.32
CA ASN A 327 -12.78 -11.42 18.77
C ASN A 327 -12.28 -12.32 17.62
N LEU A 328 -10.97 -12.36 17.40
CA LEU A 328 -10.32 -13.11 16.33
C LEU A 328 -10.59 -14.63 16.37
N PRO A 329 -10.58 -15.31 17.54
CA PRO A 329 -11.00 -16.71 17.61
C PRO A 329 -12.42 -16.94 17.08
N ARG A 330 -13.35 -16.04 17.42
CA ARG A 330 -14.73 -16.14 16.93
C ARG A 330 -14.82 -15.89 15.43
N LEU A 331 -14.10 -14.89 14.91
CA LEU A 331 -14.05 -14.63 13.47
C LEU A 331 -13.47 -15.82 12.71
N ARG A 332 -12.40 -16.45 13.21
CA ARG A 332 -11.81 -17.66 12.60
C ARG A 332 -12.84 -18.80 12.50
N GLN A 333 -13.57 -19.08 13.58
CA GLN A 333 -14.64 -20.09 13.56
C GLN A 333 -15.72 -19.80 12.49
N LEU A 334 -16.12 -18.54 12.34
CA LEU A 334 -17.08 -18.13 11.31
C LEU A 334 -16.49 -18.29 9.91
N ALA A 335 -15.24 -17.88 9.72
CA ALA A 335 -14.54 -18.00 8.45
C ALA A 335 -14.39 -19.46 8.01
N ASP A 336 -14.13 -20.38 8.95
CA ASP A 336 -14.06 -21.82 8.66
C ASP A 336 -15.44 -22.40 8.34
N LYS A 337 -16.47 -22.01 9.10
CA LYS A 337 -17.85 -22.49 8.90
C LYS A 337 -18.45 -22.03 7.57
N TYR A 338 -18.28 -20.77 7.21
CA TYR A 338 -18.89 -20.18 6.02
C TYR A 338 -17.92 -20.07 4.84
N GLY A 339 -16.66 -20.43 5.04
CA GLY A 339 -15.62 -20.48 4.02
C GLY A 339 -15.31 -19.11 3.42
N PHE A 340 -14.83 -18.13 4.20
CA PHE A 340 -14.31 -16.85 3.68
C PHE A 340 -12.92 -16.56 4.24
N LEU A 341 -12.16 -15.65 3.59
CA LEU A 341 -10.81 -15.29 4.04
C LEU A 341 -10.86 -14.21 5.12
N ILE A 342 -9.92 -14.23 6.07
CA ILE A 342 -9.67 -13.12 6.99
C ILE A 342 -8.35 -12.45 6.64
N VAL A 343 -8.44 -11.16 6.31
CA VAL A 343 -7.30 -10.25 6.14
C VAL A 343 -7.25 -9.33 7.35
N ILE A 344 -6.11 -9.29 8.04
CA ILE A 344 -5.91 -8.43 9.20
C ILE A 344 -4.81 -7.42 8.94
N ASP A 345 -5.06 -6.15 9.25
CA ASP A 345 -4.02 -5.13 9.35
C ASP A 345 -3.51 -5.08 10.80
N ASP A 346 -2.26 -5.51 11.00
CA ASP A 346 -1.60 -5.56 12.31
C ASP A 346 -0.67 -4.36 12.56
N THR A 347 -0.76 -3.30 11.75
CA THR A 347 0.22 -2.19 11.74
C THR A 347 0.46 -1.59 13.13
N ILE A 348 -0.60 -1.42 13.93
CA ILE A 348 -0.51 -0.82 15.27
C ILE A 348 -0.01 -1.84 16.30
N GLY A 349 -0.54 -3.08 16.26
CA GLY A 349 -0.15 -4.13 17.22
C GLY A 349 1.29 -4.57 17.00
N ASN A 350 1.70 -4.61 15.73
CA ASN A 350 2.96 -5.11 15.22
C ASN A 350 3.18 -6.60 15.53
N PHE A 351 3.55 -7.36 14.51
CA PHE A 351 3.82 -8.81 14.58
C PHE A 351 4.89 -9.26 15.61
N VAL A 352 5.68 -8.35 16.17
CA VAL A 352 6.60 -8.65 17.27
C VAL A 352 5.88 -8.69 18.62
N ASN A 353 4.82 -7.88 18.81
CA ASN A 353 4.12 -7.77 20.09
C ASN A 353 2.81 -8.56 20.14
N VAL A 354 2.10 -8.66 19.01
CA VAL A 354 0.79 -9.33 18.94
C VAL A 354 0.82 -10.39 17.86
N ASN A 355 0.62 -11.64 18.26
CA ASN A 355 0.56 -12.75 17.32
C ASN A 355 -0.88 -13.03 16.87
N THR A 356 -1.22 -12.61 15.65
CA THR A 356 -2.56 -12.79 15.04
C THR A 356 -2.63 -13.97 14.07
N ILE A 357 -1.48 -14.56 13.70
CA ILE A 357 -1.35 -15.53 12.60
C ILE A 357 -2.29 -16.72 12.72
N GLN A 358 -2.51 -17.20 13.94
CA GLN A 358 -3.30 -18.39 14.24
C GLN A 358 -4.80 -18.22 13.94
N TYR A 359 -5.26 -17.00 13.67
CA TYR A 359 -6.67 -16.69 13.45
C TYR A 359 -6.99 -16.16 12.05
N VAL A 360 -6.00 -15.98 11.17
CA VAL A 360 -6.16 -15.20 9.94
C VAL A 360 -5.51 -15.87 8.75
N ASP A 361 -5.99 -15.55 7.55
CA ASP A 361 -5.44 -16.09 6.30
C ASP A 361 -4.31 -15.22 5.74
N VAL A 362 -4.46 -13.89 5.92
CA VAL A 362 -3.51 -12.88 5.46
C VAL A 362 -3.26 -11.84 6.54
N VAL A 363 -2.00 -11.56 6.86
CA VAL A 363 -1.60 -10.41 7.69
C VAL A 363 -1.03 -9.34 6.77
N ALA A 364 -1.55 -8.12 6.83
CA ALA A 364 -1.00 -6.95 6.16
C ALA A 364 -0.38 -6.00 7.19
N THR A 365 0.81 -5.47 6.91
CA THR A 365 1.48 -4.50 7.80
C THR A 365 1.99 -3.33 7.00
N SER A 366 1.75 -2.11 7.47
CA SER A 366 2.45 -0.92 6.97
C SER A 366 3.85 -0.82 7.60
N LEU A 367 4.86 -1.27 6.85
CA LEU A 367 6.27 -1.16 7.25
C LEU A 367 6.74 0.30 7.35
N SER A 368 5.99 1.24 6.78
CA SER A 368 6.24 2.69 6.84
C SER A 368 6.15 3.29 8.24
N LYS A 369 5.55 2.56 9.20
CA LYS A 369 5.23 3.03 10.55
C LYS A 369 6.27 2.54 11.55
N LEU A 370 5.86 1.71 12.52
CA LEU A 370 6.71 1.22 13.61
C LEU A 370 7.93 0.44 13.11
N PHE A 371 7.79 -0.31 12.01
CA PHE A 371 8.90 -1.12 11.48
C PHE A 371 10.06 -0.28 10.94
N SER A 372 9.76 0.75 10.12
CA SER A 372 10.77 1.73 9.70
C SER A 372 11.25 2.57 10.89
N GLY A 373 10.32 3.06 11.71
CA GLY A 373 10.59 3.87 12.89
C GLY A 373 11.10 5.29 12.61
N ASN A 374 11.55 5.58 11.38
CA ASN A 374 12.21 6.85 11.02
C ASN A 374 11.36 7.75 10.11
N ALA A 375 10.16 7.31 9.69
CA ALA A 375 9.24 8.06 8.84
C ALA A 375 9.86 8.60 7.54
N ASP A 376 10.75 7.84 6.89
CA ASP A 376 11.47 8.25 5.68
C ASP A 376 11.46 7.21 4.55
N VAL A 377 10.76 6.09 4.75
CA VAL A 377 10.59 5.03 3.76
C VAL A 377 9.18 4.46 3.85
N MET A 378 8.50 4.40 2.71
CA MET A 378 7.25 3.66 2.64
C MET A 378 7.54 2.20 2.35
N GLY A 379 6.74 1.34 2.96
CA GLY A 379 6.73 -0.07 2.68
C GLY A 379 5.45 -0.69 3.23
N GLY A 380 5.07 -1.80 2.63
CA GLY A 380 4.07 -2.71 3.15
C GLY A 380 4.55 -4.14 3.03
N ARG A 381 3.91 -5.03 3.77
CA ARG A 381 4.01 -6.46 3.53
C ARG A 381 2.63 -7.09 3.60
N TYR A 382 2.48 -8.25 2.98
CA TYR A 382 1.53 -9.22 3.47
C TYR A 382 2.19 -10.58 3.66
N GLU A 383 1.59 -11.42 4.50
CA GLU A 383 1.95 -12.82 4.69
C GLU A 383 0.74 -13.73 4.43
N GLU A 384 0.94 -14.88 3.77
CA GLU A 384 -0.09 -15.88 3.45
C GLU A 384 0.15 -17.16 4.26
N PHE A 385 -0.87 -17.68 4.95
CA PHE A 385 -0.67 -18.81 5.89
C PHE A 385 -1.47 -20.07 5.56
N TYR A 386 -2.68 -19.92 5.00
CA TYR A 386 -3.64 -21.03 4.87
C TYR A 386 -4.12 -21.33 3.44
N LEU A 387 -3.50 -20.75 2.41
CA LEU A 387 -3.90 -21.04 1.02
C LEU A 387 -3.64 -22.49 0.59
N THR A 388 -2.75 -23.22 1.28
CA THR A 388 -2.54 -24.66 1.09
C THR A 388 -3.74 -25.49 1.56
N CYS A 389 -4.49 -25.05 2.58
CA CYS A 389 -5.77 -25.68 2.98
C CYS A 389 -6.89 -25.40 1.95
N TYR A 390 -6.72 -24.37 1.13
CA TYR A 390 -7.57 -24.07 -0.03
C TYR A 390 -6.98 -24.61 -1.34
N SER A 391 -6.31 -25.76 -1.32
CA SER A 391 -5.93 -26.50 -2.53
C SER A 391 -7.13 -26.78 -3.47
N ASN A 392 -8.35 -26.72 -2.95
CA ASN A 392 -9.60 -26.79 -3.72
C ASN A 392 -9.92 -25.50 -4.49
N LEU A 393 -9.41 -24.34 -4.09
CA LEU A 393 -9.57 -23.06 -4.83
C LEU A 393 -8.57 -22.93 -6.00
N ARG A 394 -7.53 -23.76 -6.07
CA ARG A 394 -6.61 -23.82 -7.23
C ARG A 394 -7.14 -24.68 -8.39
N ARG A 395 -8.32 -25.31 -8.25
CA ARG A 395 -8.83 -26.31 -9.20
C ARG A 395 -9.96 -25.86 -10.13
N ASN A 396 -10.35 -24.59 -10.13
CA ASN A 396 -11.31 -24.07 -11.12
C ASN A 396 -10.76 -22.85 -11.85
#